data_AF-A0A1R1DGW8-F1
#
_entry.id   AF-A0A1R1DGW8-F1
#
_cell.length_a   1.000
_cell.length_b   1.000
_cell.length_c   1.000
_cell.angle_alpha   90.00
_cell.angle_beta   90.00
_cell.angle_gamma   90.00
#
_symmetry.space_group_name_H-M   'P 1'
#
loop_
_entity.id
_entity.type
_entity.pdbx_description
1 polymer ?
#
loop_
_entity_poly.entity_id
_entity_poly.type
_entity_poly.pdbx_seq_one_letter_code
_entity_poly.pdbx_strand_id
1 'polypeptide(L)'
;MKALKSVLIGLVGMLIIFAAFKASKSIIDDQNLKYVQVNPLVVEKKQDDSLYPEDIDRMISHSITGTKATTLPVKSDQNYVVHENKLYVTSNQGKTWAQAPDDDYLGYARISEYVDTIQQSNIYRSNEKITIVYGGRGSENISIMTSDSKGEHWSIGSISKTATHDLQKGYDELHIDFVDDDRTGYLAAIRNEGSVQAKILVFRSINTGVTWDEVDSRDPFYGEILSQFGL
;
A
#
# COMPACT_ATOMS: atom_id res chain seq x y z
N MET A 1 61.21 -10.05 -15.19
CA MET A 1 60.50 -8.98 -15.92
C MET A 1 58.97 -9.08 -15.91
N LYS A 2 58.35 -10.26 -16.03
CA LYS A 2 56.87 -10.38 -16.06
C LYS A 2 56.19 -10.04 -14.71
N ALA A 3 56.73 -10.52 -13.58
CA ALA A 3 56.19 -10.23 -12.25
C ALA A 3 56.26 -8.73 -11.88
N LEU A 4 57.34 -8.03 -12.25
CA LEU A 4 57.50 -6.60 -11.99
C LEU A 4 56.46 -5.74 -12.75
N LYS A 5 56.11 -6.14 -13.98
CA LYS A 5 55.06 -5.47 -14.76
C LYS A 5 53.67 -5.69 -14.17
N SER A 6 53.38 -6.89 -13.66
CA SER A 6 52.09 -7.19 -13.01
C SER A 6 51.92 -6.41 -11.70
N VAL A 7 52.97 -6.25 -10.90
CA VAL A 7 52.94 -5.45 -9.67
C VAL A 7 52.76 -3.96 -10.00
N LEU A 8 53.42 -3.45 -11.04
CA LEU A 8 53.28 -2.06 -11.47
C LEU A 8 51.85 -1.75 -11.95
N ILE A 9 51.23 -2.66 -12.70
CA ILE A 9 49.84 -2.51 -13.17
C ILE A 9 48.87 -2.49 -11.98
N GLY A 10 49.07 -3.36 -10.98
CA GLY A 10 48.27 -3.36 -9.76
C GLY A 10 48.36 -2.04 -8.97
N LEU A 11 49.57 -1.50 -8.84
CA LEU A 11 49.82 -0.22 -8.18
C LEU A 11 49.17 0.96 -8.90
N VAL A 12 49.23 0.98 -10.23
CA VAL A 12 48.57 2.01 -11.05
C VAL A 12 47.05 1.91 -10.92
N GLY A 13 46.49 0.70 -10.95
CA GLY A 13 45.04 0.49 -10.73
C GLY A 13 44.58 1.00 -9.36
N MET A 14 45.36 0.73 -8.31
CA MET A 14 45.05 1.19 -6.95
C MET A 14 45.09 2.72 -6.84
N LEU A 15 46.05 3.37 -7.51
CA LEU A 15 46.14 4.83 -7.59
C LEU A 15 44.94 5.46 -8.31
N ILE A 16 44.46 4.85 -9.38
CA ILE A 16 43.28 5.34 -10.12
C ILE A 16 42.02 5.24 -9.25
N ILE A 17 41.82 4.11 -8.56
CA ILE A 17 40.68 3.93 -7.64
C ILE A 17 40.73 4.95 -6.49
N PHE A 18 41.91 5.17 -5.90
CA PHE A 18 42.09 6.14 -4.83
C PHE A 18 41.83 7.58 -5.29
N ALA A 19 42.28 7.94 -6.49
CA ALA A 19 42.02 9.25 -7.08
C ALA A 19 40.52 9.47 -7.36
N ALA A 20 39.83 8.47 -7.90
CA ALA A 20 38.38 8.53 -8.14
C ALA A 20 37.60 8.68 -6.83
N PHE A 21 37.98 7.97 -5.78
CA PHE A 21 37.37 8.09 -4.46
C PHE A 21 37.58 9.49 -3.85
N LYS A 22 38.79 10.05 -3.94
CA LYS A 22 39.10 11.40 -3.47
C LYS A 22 38.29 12.47 -4.22
N ALA A 23 38.16 12.34 -5.54
CA ALA A 23 37.36 13.26 -6.36
C ALA A 23 35.86 13.17 -6.00
N SER A 24 35.33 11.95 -5.88
CA SER A 24 33.93 11.74 -5.48
C SER A 24 33.63 12.31 -4.10
N LYS A 25 34.51 12.08 -3.12
CA LYS A 25 34.37 12.66 -1.77
C LYS A 25 34.39 14.19 -1.81
N SER A 26 35.30 14.79 -2.59
CA SER A 26 35.37 16.25 -2.74
C SER A 26 34.11 16.85 -3.37
N ILE A 27 33.46 16.14 -4.30
CA ILE A 27 32.22 16.60 -4.95
C ILE A 27 31.05 16.54 -3.95
N ILE A 28 30.96 15.47 -3.16
CA ILE A 28 29.94 15.32 -2.12
C ILE A 28 30.13 16.37 -1.03
N ASP A 29 31.36 16.61 -0.59
CA ASP A 29 31.69 17.63 0.41
C ASP A 29 31.35 19.05 -0.10
N ASP A 30 31.62 19.35 -1.39
CA ASP A 30 31.22 20.63 -2.02
C ASP A 30 29.69 20.77 -2.16
N GLN A 31 28.98 19.69 -2.48
CA GLN A 31 27.50 19.70 -2.50
C GLN A 31 26.90 19.91 -1.11
N ASN A 32 27.46 19.27 -0.07
CA ASN A 32 27.02 19.44 1.31
C ASN A 32 27.36 20.83 1.86
N LEU A 33 28.48 21.43 1.47
CA LEU A 33 28.84 22.82 1.82
C LEU A 33 27.94 23.86 1.14
N LYS A 34 27.40 23.54 -0.04
CA LYS A 34 26.46 24.39 -0.79
C LYS A 34 25.00 24.14 -0.42
N TYR A 35 24.72 23.10 0.36
CA TYR A 35 23.39 22.84 0.88
C TYR A 35 23.05 23.84 1.99
N VAL A 36 22.38 24.92 1.61
CA VAL A 36 21.68 25.78 2.56
C VAL A 36 20.34 25.11 2.84
N GLN A 37 20.10 24.67 4.07
CA GLN A 37 18.80 24.21 4.51
C GLN A 37 17.80 25.37 4.36
N VAL A 38 17.04 25.36 3.27
CA VAL A 38 15.87 26.23 3.13
C VAL A 38 14.77 25.57 3.95
N ASN A 39 14.65 25.99 5.21
CA ASN A 39 13.43 25.70 5.95
C ASN A 39 12.28 26.28 5.14
N PRO A 40 11.30 25.47 4.69
CA PRO A 40 10.12 26.03 4.06
C PRO A 40 9.53 27.01 5.06
N LEU A 41 9.25 28.23 4.58
CA LEU A 41 8.49 29.20 5.36
C LEU A 41 7.29 28.46 5.94
N VAL A 42 7.17 28.47 7.28
CA VAL A 42 5.92 28.14 7.95
C VAL A 42 4.95 29.23 7.51
N VAL A 43 4.32 29.01 6.36
CA VAL A 43 3.09 29.67 6.03
C VAL A 43 2.11 29.09 7.04
N GLU A 44 1.82 29.86 8.09
CA GLU A 44 0.58 29.69 8.82
C GLU A 44 -0.54 29.78 7.76
N LYS A 45 -0.95 28.64 7.23
CA LYS A 45 -2.19 28.53 6.48
C LYS A 45 -3.26 28.89 7.49
N LYS A 46 -3.71 30.15 7.46
CA LYS A 46 -5.08 30.45 7.82
C LYS A 46 -5.92 29.48 6.99
N GLN A 47 -6.59 28.59 7.70
CA GLN A 47 -7.58 27.68 7.18
C GLN A 47 -8.60 28.55 6.43
N ASP A 48 -8.47 28.55 5.12
CA ASP A 48 -9.48 29.10 4.22
C ASP A 48 -10.45 27.95 4.00
N ASP A 49 -11.59 27.99 4.70
CA ASP A 49 -12.74 27.11 4.50
C ASP A 49 -13.42 27.44 3.16
N SER A 50 -12.66 27.44 2.06
CA SER A 50 -13.16 27.62 0.71
C SER A 50 -13.31 26.25 0.05
N LEU A 51 -14.57 25.81 0.01
CA LEU A 51 -15.07 24.70 -0.80
C LEU A 51 -14.44 24.72 -2.20
N TYR A 52 -13.69 23.67 -2.54
CA TYR A 52 -13.56 23.20 -3.91
C TYR A 52 -13.60 21.68 -3.92
N PRO A 53 -14.27 21.06 -4.91
CA PRO A 53 -14.16 19.63 -5.12
C PRO A 53 -12.75 19.39 -5.63
N GLU A 54 -11.88 18.82 -4.80
CA GLU A 54 -10.73 18.12 -5.35
C GLU A 54 -11.30 17.10 -6.34
N ASP A 55 -10.79 17.15 -7.56
CA ASP A 55 -11.10 16.21 -8.64
C ASP A 55 -10.76 14.82 -8.08
N ILE A 56 -11.74 14.12 -7.50
CA ILE A 56 -11.57 12.86 -6.74
C ILE A 56 -10.83 11.83 -7.61
N ASP A 57 -11.00 11.93 -8.93
CA ASP A 57 -10.31 11.13 -9.94
C ASP A 57 -8.78 11.36 -10.01
N ARG A 58 -8.23 12.40 -9.39
CA ARG A 58 -6.78 12.70 -9.35
C ARG A 58 -6.08 12.29 -8.06
N MET A 59 -6.80 12.06 -6.96
CA MET A 59 -6.18 11.71 -5.69
C MET A 59 -5.90 10.20 -5.63
N ILE A 60 -4.65 9.83 -5.91
CA ILE A 60 -4.19 8.43 -5.92
C ILE A 60 -4.33 7.80 -4.53
N SER A 61 -3.92 8.54 -3.49
CA SER A 61 -4.03 8.13 -2.09
C SER A 61 -3.84 9.32 -1.15
N HIS A 62 -4.34 9.22 0.08
CA HIS A 62 -4.07 10.20 1.14
C HIS A 62 -3.75 9.50 2.46
N SER A 63 -3.19 10.26 3.42
CA SER A 63 -2.70 9.70 4.68
C SER A 63 -3.62 10.00 5.85
N ILE A 64 -3.93 8.98 6.63
CA ILE A 64 -4.68 9.08 7.90
C ILE A 64 -3.79 8.60 9.05
N THR A 65 -3.90 9.27 10.19
CA THR A 65 -3.25 8.81 11.42
C THR A 65 -4.07 7.68 12.04
N GLY A 66 -3.42 6.55 12.27
CA GLY A 66 -4.04 5.41 12.94
C GLY A 66 -4.08 5.57 14.45
N THR A 67 -4.54 4.53 15.11
CA THR A 67 -4.38 4.40 16.57
C THR A 67 -3.06 3.73 16.88
N LYS A 68 -2.44 4.09 18.01
CA LYS A 68 -1.29 3.35 18.51
C LYS A 68 -1.69 1.90 18.79
N ALA A 69 -0.78 0.97 18.50
CA ALA A 69 -0.98 -0.44 18.81
C ALA A 69 -1.37 -0.64 20.28
N THR A 70 -2.44 -1.40 20.52
CA THR A 70 -3.01 -1.64 21.85
C THR A 70 -3.19 -3.12 22.13
N THR A 71 -3.31 -3.49 23.39
CA THR A 71 -3.69 -4.86 23.79
C THR A 71 -5.21 -4.96 23.89
N LEU A 72 -5.79 -6.02 23.31
CA LEU A 72 -7.22 -6.29 23.39
C LEU A 72 -7.49 -7.56 24.20
N PRO A 73 -8.59 -7.64 24.96
CA PRO A 73 -8.98 -8.83 25.73
C PRO A 73 -9.65 -9.89 24.83
N VAL A 74 -9.03 -10.18 23.69
CA VAL A 74 -9.55 -11.12 22.69
C VAL A 74 -8.54 -12.23 22.44
N LYS A 75 -9.03 -13.45 22.19
CA LYS A 75 -8.21 -14.58 21.74
C LYS A 75 -8.63 -14.92 20.32
N SER A 76 -7.74 -14.72 19.37
CA SER A 76 -7.96 -15.04 17.97
C SER A 76 -6.65 -15.52 17.36
N ASP A 77 -6.77 -16.52 16.49
CA ASP A 77 -5.68 -17.10 15.73
C ASP A 77 -5.54 -16.41 14.36
N GLN A 78 -6.49 -15.51 14.04
CA GLN A 78 -6.55 -14.75 12.80
C GLN A 78 -5.69 -13.48 12.88
N ASN A 79 -5.35 -12.93 11.71
CA ASN A 79 -4.60 -11.67 11.62
C ASN A 79 -5.46 -10.43 11.89
N TYR A 80 -6.75 -10.60 12.17
CA TYR A 80 -7.70 -9.54 12.47
C TYR A 80 -8.73 -9.97 13.52
N VAL A 81 -9.42 -8.98 14.06
CA VAL A 81 -10.57 -9.15 14.93
C VAL A 81 -11.51 -7.96 14.76
N VAL A 82 -12.81 -8.20 14.83
CA VAL A 82 -13.81 -7.14 14.99
C VAL A 82 -14.18 -7.04 16.46
N HIS A 83 -13.94 -5.88 17.07
CA HIS A 83 -14.24 -5.62 18.47
C HIS A 83 -14.93 -4.26 18.58
N GLU A 84 -16.07 -4.20 19.28
CA GLU A 84 -16.86 -2.97 19.42
C GLU A 84 -17.16 -2.27 18.09
N ASN A 85 -17.53 -3.06 17.05
CA ASN A 85 -17.81 -2.58 15.70
C ASN A 85 -16.63 -1.87 15.01
N LYS A 86 -15.39 -2.19 15.41
CA LYS A 86 -14.17 -1.68 14.80
C LYS A 86 -13.29 -2.83 14.34
N LEU A 87 -12.66 -2.65 13.18
CA LEU A 87 -11.68 -3.59 12.68
C LEU A 87 -10.31 -3.33 13.33
N TYR A 88 -9.74 -4.38 13.88
CA TYR A 88 -8.39 -4.40 14.42
C TYR A 88 -7.56 -5.44 13.70
N VAL A 89 -6.31 -5.09 13.40
CA VAL A 89 -5.34 -5.94 12.69
C VAL A 89 -4.07 -6.06 13.50
N THR A 90 -3.38 -7.19 13.41
CA THR A 90 -2.16 -7.46 14.18
C THR A 90 -0.98 -7.78 13.28
N SER A 91 0.19 -7.20 13.56
CA SER A 91 1.49 -7.52 12.92
C SER A 91 2.30 -8.57 13.69
N ASN A 92 1.81 -9.04 14.83
CA ASN A 92 2.60 -9.81 15.79
C ASN A 92 1.81 -10.94 16.46
N GLN A 93 0.96 -11.62 15.70
CA GLN A 93 0.20 -12.80 16.14
C GLN A 93 -0.70 -12.48 17.35
N GLY A 94 -1.37 -11.33 17.33
CA GLY A 94 -2.37 -10.95 18.31
C GLY A 94 -1.82 -10.41 19.63
N LYS A 95 -0.50 -10.23 19.77
CA LYS A 95 0.09 -9.59 20.97
C LYS A 95 -0.36 -8.14 21.11
N THR A 96 -0.41 -7.42 19.99
CA THR A 96 -0.95 -6.06 19.91
C THR A 96 -1.77 -5.90 18.64
N TRP A 97 -2.67 -4.94 18.66
CA TRP A 97 -3.68 -4.68 17.65
C TRP A 97 -3.69 -3.21 17.29
N ALA A 98 -3.68 -2.90 15.99
CA ALA A 98 -3.90 -1.57 15.48
C ALA A 98 -5.33 -1.47 14.95
N GLN A 99 -6.05 -0.42 15.31
CA GLN A 99 -7.37 -0.15 14.73
C GLN A 99 -7.20 0.39 13.31
N ALA A 100 -7.92 -0.19 12.36
CA ALA A 100 -8.10 0.43 11.05
C ALA A 100 -8.95 1.72 11.22
N PRO A 101 -8.45 2.90 10.82
CA PRO A 101 -9.21 4.13 10.93
C PRO A 101 -10.32 4.20 9.88
N ASP A 102 -11.40 4.91 10.17
CA ASP A 102 -12.34 5.31 9.13
C ASP A 102 -11.75 6.44 8.28
N ASP A 103 -12.19 6.49 7.03
CA ASP A 103 -11.92 7.58 6.12
C ASP A 103 -13.17 8.47 5.99
N ASP A 104 -13.07 9.71 6.46
CA ASP A 104 -14.15 10.68 6.37
C ASP A 104 -14.13 11.48 5.05
N TYR A 105 -13.14 11.27 4.17
CA TYR A 105 -13.09 11.93 2.87
C TYR A 105 -14.22 11.46 1.94
N LEU A 106 -14.90 12.43 1.31
CA LEU A 106 -15.98 12.16 0.37
C LEU A 106 -15.48 11.31 -0.81
N GLY A 107 -16.21 10.24 -1.13
CA GLY A 107 -15.91 9.35 -2.24
C GLY A 107 -15.08 8.11 -1.89
N TYR A 108 -14.57 8.02 -0.66
CA TYR A 108 -13.90 6.84 -0.13
C TYR A 108 -14.83 6.02 0.77
N ALA A 109 -14.67 4.70 0.74
CA ALA A 109 -15.42 3.82 1.63
C ALA A 109 -14.91 3.95 3.07
N ARG A 110 -15.83 3.88 4.03
CA ARG A 110 -15.54 3.81 5.47
C ARG A 110 -15.45 2.37 5.91
N ILE A 111 -14.29 1.95 6.45
CA ILE A 111 -14.10 0.55 6.84
C ILE A 111 -15.13 0.07 7.88
N SER A 112 -15.61 0.95 8.76
CA SER A 112 -16.65 0.65 9.74
C SER A 112 -17.99 0.22 9.13
N GLU A 113 -18.28 0.61 7.88
CA GLU A 113 -19.48 0.20 7.14
C GLU A 113 -19.36 -1.17 6.46
N TYR A 114 -18.16 -1.76 6.48
CA TYR A 114 -17.83 -3.01 5.80
C TYR A 114 -17.30 -4.09 6.75
N VAL A 115 -17.20 -3.83 8.06
CA VAL A 115 -16.58 -4.76 9.04
C VAL A 115 -17.20 -6.17 9.05
N ASP A 116 -18.47 -6.29 8.69
CA ASP A 116 -19.22 -7.55 8.59
C ASP A 116 -18.87 -8.37 7.34
N THR A 117 -18.28 -7.74 6.34
CA THR A 117 -17.83 -8.37 5.08
C THR A 117 -16.33 -8.68 5.06
N ILE A 118 -15.57 -8.23 6.06
CA ILE A 118 -14.12 -8.47 6.13
C ILE A 118 -13.81 -9.92 6.50
N GLN A 119 -13.04 -10.56 5.62
CA GLN A 119 -12.49 -11.90 5.77
C GLN A 119 -10.97 -11.86 5.79
N GLN A 120 -10.32 -12.99 6.04
CA GLN A 120 -8.86 -13.08 6.03
C GLN A 120 -8.26 -12.76 4.65
N SER A 121 -8.98 -13.06 3.55
CA SER A 121 -8.56 -12.75 2.18
C SER A 121 -8.50 -11.24 1.92
N ASN A 122 -9.23 -10.42 2.67
CA ASN A 122 -9.19 -8.97 2.56
C ASN A 122 -7.90 -8.35 3.12
N ILE A 123 -7.06 -9.13 3.81
CA ILE A 123 -5.95 -8.59 4.60
C ILE A 123 -4.65 -9.27 4.22
N TYR A 124 -3.74 -8.48 3.66
CA TYR A 124 -2.34 -8.83 3.50
C TYR A 124 -1.52 -8.34 4.69
N ARG A 125 -0.51 -9.13 5.08
CA ARG A 125 0.38 -8.79 6.18
C ARG A 125 1.79 -9.34 5.96
N SER A 126 2.77 -8.45 6.09
CA SER A 126 4.18 -8.78 6.27
C SER A 126 4.69 -8.32 7.66
N ASN A 127 6.01 -8.24 7.85
CA ASN A 127 6.59 -7.79 9.12
C ASN A 127 6.27 -6.33 9.45
N GLU A 128 6.28 -5.45 8.44
CA GLU A 128 6.06 -4.01 8.60
C GLU A 128 4.79 -3.53 7.87
N LYS A 129 4.36 -4.27 6.84
CA LYS A 129 3.21 -3.90 6.01
C LYS A 129 1.93 -4.58 6.47
N ILE A 130 0.85 -3.81 6.50
CA ILE A 130 -0.53 -4.30 6.59
C ILE A 130 -1.30 -3.64 5.46
N THR A 131 -2.00 -4.42 4.64
CA THR A 131 -2.89 -3.89 3.60
C THR A 131 -4.27 -4.51 3.76
N ILE A 132 -5.31 -3.68 3.70
CA ILE A 132 -6.71 -4.05 3.84
C ILE A 132 -7.44 -3.58 2.58
N VAL A 133 -8.19 -4.49 1.94
CA VAL A 133 -9.07 -4.19 0.81
C VAL A 133 -10.53 -4.32 1.21
N TYR A 134 -11.34 -3.33 0.85
CA TYR A 134 -12.76 -3.24 1.21
C TYR A 134 -13.49 -2.30 0.24
N GLY A 135 -14.79 -2.05 0.42
CA GLY A 135 -15.52 -1.09 -0.42
C GLY A 135 -16.22 -1.71 -1.63
N GLY A 136 -16.60 -0.86 -2.59
CA GLY A 136 -17.23 -1.27 -3.84
C GLY A 136 -18.76 -1.24 -3.85
N ARG A 137 -19.44 -0.93 -2.74
CA ARG A 137 -20.91 -0.84 -2.67
C ARG A 137 -21.39 0.55 -3.10
N GLY A 138 -22.54 0.61 -3.76
CA GLY A 138 -23.16 1.87 -4.16
C GLY A 138 -22.27 2.69 -5.09
N SER A 139 -22.03 3.96 -4.75
CA SER A 139 -21.15 4.85 -5.51
C SER A 139 -19.67 4.76 -5.10
N GLU A 140 -19.34 3.93 -4.12
CA GLU A 140 -17.98 3.81 -3.60
C GLU A 140 -17.17 2.81 -4.42
N ASN A 141 -15.95 3.18 -4.77
CA ASN A 141 -14.98 2.26 -5.36
C ASN A 141 -14.45 1.28 -4.29
N ILE A 142 -13.74 0.25 -4.73
CA ILE A 142 -12.88 -0.56 -3.86
C ILE A 142 -11.81 0.36 -3.27
N SER A 143 -11.71 0.38 -1.95
CA SER A 143 -10.72 1.09 -1.17
C SER A 143 -9.60 0.15 -0.73
N ILE A 144 -8.38 0.67 -0.71
CA ILE A 144 -7.18 -0.03 -0.28
C ILE A 144 -6.48 0.82 0.76
N MET A 145 -6.35 0.27 1.95
CA MET A 145 -5.74 0.91 3.10
C MET A 145 -4.45 0.17 3.46
N THR A 146 -3.31 0.86 3.40
CA THR A 146 -1.99 0.28 3.66
C THR A 146 -1.29 1.01 4.79
N SER A 147 -0.64 0.27 5.69
CA SER A 147 0.27 0.80 6.68
C SER A 147 1.62 0.10 6.58
N ASP A 148 2.68 0.86 6.37
CA ASP A 148 4.07 0.39 6.48
C ASP A 148 4.68 0.72 7.86
N SER A 149 3.82 1.01 8.84
CA SER A 149 4.19 1.43 10.21
C SER A 149 3.41 0.65 11.27
N LYS A 150 3.07 -0.61 10.97
CA LYS A 150 2.30 -1.50 11.88
C LYS A 150 0.99 -0.87 12.39
N GLY A 151 0.38 0.01 11.59
CA GLY A 151 -0.90 0.66 11.86
C GLY A 151 -0.83 2.04 12.53
N GLU A 152 0.35 2.63 12.71
CA GLU A 152 0.47 4.01 13.23
C GLU A 152 0.05 5.07 12.20
N HIS A 153 0.44 4.85 10.94
CA HIS A 153 0.09 5.69 9.80
C HIS A 153 -0.48 4.82 8.68
N TRP A 154 -1.55 5.31 8.05
CA TRP A 154 -2.27 4.63 6.98
C TRP A 154 -2.26 5.49 5.73
N SER A 155 -2.07 4.87 4.57
CA SER A 155 -2.33 5.43 3.26
C SER A 155 -3.59 4.78 2.71
N ILE A 156 -4.57 5.58 2.28
CA ILE A 156 -5.85 5.11 1.74
C ILE A 156 -5.96 5.58 0.30
N GLY A 157 -6.11 4.62 -0.61
CA GLY A 157 -6.39 4.84 -2.02
C GLY A 157 -7.68 4.15 -2.44
N SER A 158 -8.11 4.38 -3.68
CA SER A 158 -9.22 3.64 -4.28
C SER A 158 -8.92 3.24 -5.72
N ILE A 159 -9.52 2.15 -6.18
CA ILE A 159 -9.42 1.70 -7.57
C ILE A 159 -10.61 2.26 -8.34
N SER A 160 -10.40 3.23 -9.21
CA SER A 160 -11.48 3.85 -9.99
C SER A 160 -12.30 2.82 -10.80
N LYS A 161 -13.58 3.14 -11.05
CA LYS A 161 -14.52 2.34 -11.87
C LYS A 161 -14.82 0.94 -11.31
N THR A 162 -14.67 0.76 -10.01
CA THR A 162 -15.01 -0.50 -9.32
C THR A 162 -16.28 -0.42 -8.49
N ALA A 163 -16.92 0.77 -8.42
CA ALA A 163 -18.23 0.93 -7.82
C ALA A 163 -19.29 0.06 -8.51
N THR A 164 -20.04 -0.71 -7.73
CA THR A 164 -21.05 -1.65 -8.25
C THR A 164 -22.42 -1.01 -8.51
N HIS A 165 -22.65 0.19 -8.00
CA HIS A 165 -23.94 0.92 -8.02
C HIS A 165 -25.11 0.20 -7.34
N ASP A 166 -24.85 -0.89 -6.62
CA ASP A 166 -25.82 -1.56 -5.76
C ASP A 166 -25.62 -1.09 -4.31
N LEU A 167 -26.62 -0.43 -3.73
CA LEU A 167 -26.56 0.16 -2.40
C LEU A 167 -26.48 -0.87 -1.26
N GLN A 168 -26.76 -2.13 -1.53
CA GLN A 168 -26.82 -3.19 -0.51
C GLN A 168 -25.69 -4.19 -0.66
N LYS A 169 -25.24 -4.47 -1.90
CA LYS A 169 -24.24 -5.50 -2.18
C LYS A 169 -23.07 -4.97 -3.01
N GLY A 170 -21.86 -5.09 -2.47
CA GLY A 170 -20.62 -4.84 -3.20
C GLY A 170 -20.09 -6.13 -3.87
N TYR A 171 -18.82 -6.41 -3.64
CA TYR A 171 -18.17 -7.67 -4.00
C TYR A 171 -18.40 -8.71 -2.89
N ASP A 172 -18.60 -9.97 -3.28
CA ASP A 172 -18.79 -11.06 -2.32
C ASP A 172 -17.46 -11.46 -1.68
N GLU A 173 -16.38 -11.41 -2.46
CA GLU A 173 -15.04 -11.71 -1.99
C GLU A 173 -14.05 -10.69 -2.55
N LEU A 174 -13.13 -10.27 -1.69
CA LEU A 174 -11.97 -9.48 -2.04
C LEU A 174 -10.74 -10.23 -1.54
N HIS A 175 -9.78 -10.42 -2.43
CA HIS A 175 -8.51 -11.09 -2.18
C HIS A 175 -7.39 -10.09 -2.43
N ILE A 176 -6.47 -9.98 -1.49
CA ILE A 176 -5.25 -9.15 -1.61
C ILE A 176 -4.05 -9.97 -1.20
N ASP A 177 -2.98 -9.90 -1.99
CA ASP A 177 -1.69 -10.46 -1.62
C ASP A 177 -0.56 -9.64 -2.24
N PHE A 178 0.65 -9.81 -1.71
CA PHE A 178 1.85 -9.24 -2.29
C PHE A 178 2.93 -10.29 -2.46
N VAL A 179 3.67 -10.15 -3.57
CA VAL A 179 4.82 -10.98 -3.92
C VAL A 179 6.06 -10.10 -4.10
N ASP A 180 7.21 -10.74 -4.32
CA ASP A 180 8.50 -10.07 -4.54
C ASP A 180 8.94 -9.14 -3.39
N ASP A 181 8.81 -9.59 -2.14
CA ASP A 181 9.10 -8.80 -0.94
C ASP A 181 8.26 -7.50 -0.88
N ASP A 182 6.93 -7.63 -0.96
CA ASP A 182 5.95 -6.53 -0.90
C ASP A 182 5.97 -5.57 -2.10
N ARG A 183 6.72 -5.86 -3.17
CA ARG A 183 6.88 -4.95 -4.32
C ARG A 183 5.75 -5.04 -5.34
N THR A 184 5.27 -6.26 -5.61
CA THR A 184 4.19 -6.52 -6.57
C THR A 184 2.93 -6.89 -5.78
N GLY A 185 1.87 -6.12 -5.94
CA GLY A 185 0.57 -6.40 -5.31
C GLY A 185 -0.39 -7.05 -6.29
N TYR A 186 -1.18 -8.00 -5.82
CA TYR A 186 -2.26 -8.64 -6.56
C TYR A 186 -3.57 -8.47 -5.82
N LEU A 187 -4.64 -8.24 -6.58
CA LEU A 187 -5.99 -8.11 -6.03
C LEU A 187 -6.98 -8.82 -6.95
N ALA A 188 -7.88 -9.62 -6.38
CA ALA A 188 -9.03 -10.18 -7.09
C ALA A 188 -10.32 -9.80 -6.38
N ALA A 189 -11.30 -9.32 -7.14
CA ALA A 189 -12.62 -8.93 -6.64
C ALA A 189 -13.69 -9.76 -7.34
N ILE A 190 -14.43 -10.55 -6.57
CA ILE A 190 -15.41 -11.51 -7.08
C ILE A 190 -16.81 -10.99 -6.75
N ARG A 191 -17.66 -10.94 -7.78
CA ARG A 191 -19.07 -10.59 -7.65
C ARG A 191 -19.95 -11.64 -8.33
N ASN A 192 -20.82 -12.27 -7.57
CA ASN A 192 -21.84 -13.18 -8.07
C ASN A 192 -23.10 -12.38 -8.40
N GLU A 193 -23.28 -12.07 -9.68
CA GLU A 193 -24.50 -11.42 -10.19
C GLU A 193 -25.68 -12.41 -10.36
N GLY A 194 -25.75 -13.45 -9.52
CA GLY A 194 -26.78 -14.49 -9.57
C GLY A 194 -26.50 -15.61 -10.58
N SER A 195 -27.42 -15.85 -11.51
CA SER A 195 -27.41 -17.02 -12.43
C SER A 195 -26.37 -16.97 -13.56
N VAL A 196 -25.47 -15.99 -13.54
CA VAL A 196 -24.37 -15.83 -14.49
C VAL A 196 -23.06 -16.21 -13.79
N GLN A 197 -22.08 -16.65 -14.56
CA GLN A 197 -20.71 -16.86 -14.07
C GLN A 197 -20.24 -15.64 -13.27
N ALA A 198 -19.62 -15.87 -12.11
CA ALA A 198 -19.11 -14.81 -11.25
C ALA A 198 -18.23 -13.85 -12.05
N LYS A 199 -18.48 -12.54 -11.90
CA LYS A 199 -17.62 -11.50 -12.46
C LYS A 199 -16.39 -11.39 -11.57
N ILE A 200 -15.22 -11.68 -12.12
CA ILE A 200 -13.94 -11.58 -11.42
C ILE A 200 -13.13 -10.45 -12.05
N LEU A 201 -12.92 -9.38 -11.30
CA LEU A 201 -11.99 -8.31 -11.64
C LEU A 201 -10.63 -8.63 -11.02
N VAL A 202 -9.56 -8.43 -11.79
CA VAL A 202 -8.19 -8.70 -11.35
C VAL A 202 -7.36 -7.44 -11.53
N PHE A 203 -6.54 -7.13 -10.55
CA PHE A 203 -5.68 -5.96 -10.56
C PHE A 203 -4.27 -6.31 -10.13
N ARG A 204 -3.32 -5.54 -10.65
CA ARG A 204 -1.90 -5.63 -10.32
C ARG A 204 -1.36 -4.27 -9.92
N SER A 205 -0.55 -4.25 -8.87
CA SER A 205 0.30 -3.13 -8.50
C SER A 205 1.76 -3.49 -8.73
N ILE A 206 2.53 -2.57 -9.31
CA ILE A 206 4.00 -2.70 -9.49
C ILE A 206 4.78 -1.70 -8.63
N ASN A 207 4.10 -1.03 -7.70
CA ASN A 207 4.64 0.04 -6.87
C ASN A 207 4.17 -0.11 -5.42
N THR A 208 4.28 -1.31 -4.85
CA THR A 208 3.99 -1.59 -3.43
C THR A 208 2.55 -1.27 -2.99
N GLY A 209 1.59 -1.31 -3.92
CA GLY A 209 0.16 -1.12 -3.65
C GLY A 209 -0.31 0.33 -3.76
N VAL A 210 0.50 1.23 -4.31
CA VAL A 210 0.14 2.66 -4.47
C VAL A 210 -0.83 2.86 -5.63
N THR A 211 -0.60 2.21 -6.77
CA THR A 211 -1.54 2.21 -7.91
C THR A 211 -1.85 0.78 -8.33
N TRP A 212 -3.02 0.62 -8.94
CA TRP A 212 -3.58 -0.68 -9.32
C TRP A 212 -4.11 -0.61 -10.74
N ASP A 213 -3.55 -1.42 -11.62
CA ASP A 213 -3.95 -1.53 -13.00
C ASP A 213 -4.80 -2.78 -13.19
N GLU A 214 -5.94 -2.65 -13.87
CA GLU A 214 -6.80 -3.80 -14.22
C GLU A 214 -6.08 -4.72 -15.20
N VAL A 215 -6.13 -6.03 -14.93
CA VAL A 215 -5.56 -7.08 -15.78
C VAL A 215 -6.70 -7.74 -16.54
N ASP A 216 -6.68 -7.63 -17.87
CA ASP A 216 -7.69 -8.23 -18.74
C ASP A 216 -7.61 -9.77 -18.71
N SER A 217 -8.75 -10.46 -18.79
CA SER A 217 -8.83 -11.93 -18.84
C SER A 217 -8.00 -12.60 -19.96
N ARG A 218 -7.64 -11.85 -21.01
CA ARG A 218 -6.79 -12.33 -22.12
C ARG A 218 -5.30 -12.16 -21.85
N ASP A 219 -4.94 -11.42 -20.81
CA ASP A 219 -3.57 -11.21 -20.39
C ASP A 219 -3.04 -12.49 -19.68
N PRO A 220 -1.84 -12.99 -20.02
CA PRO A 220 -1.24 -14.14 -19.35
C PRO A 220 -1.15 -14.00 -17.82
N PHE A 221 -0.99 -12.78 -17.30
CA PHE A 221 -0.93 -12.52 -15.87
C PHE A 221 -2.26 -12.73 -15.14
N TYR A 222 -3.39 -12.73 -15.85
CA TYR A 222 -4.70 -12.91 -15.24
C TYR A 222 -4.79 -14.26 -14.50
N GLY A 223 -4.42 -15.35 -15.17
CA GLY A 223 -4.43 -16.69 -14.58
C GLY A 223 -3.38 -16.87 -13.48
N GLU A 224 -2.22 -16.21 -13.62
CA GLU A 224 -1.17 -16.21 -12.58
C GLU A 224 -1.69 -15.60 -11.28
N ILE A 225 -2.35 -14.43 -11.37
CA ILE A 225 -2.89 -13.74 -10.20
C ILE A 225 -4.00 -14.56 -9.54
N LEU A 226 -4.92 -15.14 -10.31
CA LEU A 226 -5.97 -15.99 -9.73
C LEU A 226 -5.38 -17.22 -9.03
N SER A 227 -4.35 -17.83 -9.61
CA SER A 227 -3.69 -18.99 -9.01
C SER A 227 -3.03 -18.68 -7.66
N GLN A 228 -2.57 -17.44 -7.45
CA GLN A 228 -2.05 -16.98 -6.16
C GLN A 228 -3.10 -17.08 -5.05
N PHE A 229 -4.37 -16.85 -5.39
CA PHE A 229 -5.51 -16.94 -4.48
C PHE A 229 -6.18 -18.32 -4.46
N GLY A 230 -5.70 -19.27 -5.28
CA GLY A 230 -6.34 -20.57 -5.44
C GLY A 230 -7.67 -20.52 -6.19
N LEU A 231 -7.86 -19.51 -7.06
CA LEU A 231 -9.04 -19.28 -7.89
C LEU A 231 -8.86 -19.79 -9.33
#